data_AF-A0A370KDN5-F1
#
_entry.id   AF-A0A370KDN5-F1
#
_cell.length_a   1.000
_cell.length_b   1.000
_cell.length_c   1.000
_cell.angle_alpha   90.00
_cell.angle_beta   90.00
_cell.angle_gamma   90.00
#
_symmetry.space_group_name_H-M   'P 1'
#
loop_
_entity.id
_entity.type
_entity.pdbx_description
1 polymer ?
#
loop_
_entity_poly.entity_id
_entity_poly.type
_entity_poly.pdbx_seq_one_letter_code
_entity_poly.pdbx_strand_id
1 'polypeptide(L)'
;MNVFSNLDAAGKRSLASICVAISALLPLSGCARSDKASLSVKETPPPELLGAKDIDPAMRERILRNVGQYADERTLRIELQNQPGNVDAAIRLTKALLAQNRPHEALKVLDSVLPTARNNPRVLNARGVVFDIEGQHEVAQGLYNQALKFEPDNQMLRNNLDLSLALGGKSERRSSSGSTSAQSRS
;
A
#
# COMPACT_ATOMS: atom_id res chain seq x y z
N MET A 1 31.36 -4.56 61.58
CA MET A 1 31.17 -3.16 62.03
C MET A 1 29.90 -2.63 61.36
N ASN A 2 28.89 -2.34 62.20
CA ASN A 2 27.63 -1.58 62.07
C ASN A 2 26.99 -1.46 60.67
N VAL A 3 25.86 -2.10 60.33
CA VAL A 3 24.47 -1.97 60.86
C VAL A 3 24.03 -0.56 61.22
N PHE A 4 23.21 0.05 60.35
CA PHE A 4 22.20 1.04 60.72
C PHE A 4 20.84 0.57 60.22
N SER A 5 20.04 0.18 61.20
CA SER A 5 18.58 0.07 61.14
C SER A 5 17.97 1.47 61.06
N ASN A 6 16.83 1.63 60.38
CA ASN A 6 15.67 2.20 61.04
C ASN A 6 14.37 1.83 60.33
N LEU A 7 13.46 1.40 61.19
CA LEU A 7 12.10 0.95 61.02
C LEU A 7 11.20 2.12 61.42
N ASP A 8 10.10 2.35 60.69
CA ASP A 8 8.76 2.73 61.20
C ASP A 8 7.92 3.19 60.00
N ALA A 9 6.87 2.49 59.54
CA ALA A 9 5.63 2.04 60.18
C ALA A 9 4.52 3.11 60.20
N ALA A 10 3.36 2.67 59.70
CA ALA A 10 2.01 3.23 59.85
C ALA A 10 1.73 4.59 59.16
N GLY A 11 0.63 4.82 58.44
CA GLY A 11 -0.64 4.12 58.37
C GLY A 11 -1.79 5.13 58.52
N LYS A 12 -2.79 5.00 57.63
CA LYS A 12 -4.22 5.36 57.79
C LYS A 12 -4.71 6.77 57.38
N ARG A 13 -5.37 6.76 56.22
CA ARG A 13 -6.70 7.32 55.85
C ARG A 13 -7.48 8.14 56.91
N SER A 14 -8.00 9.31 56.49
CA SER A 14 -9.33 9.88 56.85
C SER A 14 -9.61 11.05 55.87
N LEU A 15 -10.61 11.05 54.97
CA LEU A 15 -12.08 11.17 55.09
C LEU A 15 -12.63 12.51 55.63
N ALA A 16 -13.33 13.19 54.70
CA ALA A 16 -14.61 13.92 54.83
C ALA A 16 -14.68 15.34 55.44
N SER A 17 -15.20 16.29 54.63
CA SER A 17 -16.40 17.14 54.92
C SER A 17 -16.68 18.03 53.69
N ILE A 18 -17.65 17.73 52.81
CA ILE A 18 -19.10 18.01 52.85
C ILE A 18 -19.44 19.51 52.87
N CYS A 19 -20.04 20.00 51.78
CA CYS A 19 -21.14 20.97 51.79
C CYS A 19 -22.16 20.56 50.71
N VAL A 20 -23.34 20.17 51.15
CA VAL A 20 -24.54 19.86 50.35
C VAL A 20 -25.54 21.01 50.55
N ALA A 21 -26.22 21.45 49.48
CA ALA A 21 -27.65 21.81 49.41
C ALA A 21 -27.91 22.79 48.25
N ILE A 22 -29.04 22.86 47.53
CA ILE A 22 -30.29 22.08 47.36
C ILE A 22 -30.86 22.51 45.99
N SER A 23 -31.61 21.59 45.39
CA SER A 23 -32.32 21.55 44.11
C SER A 23 -33.17 22.76 43.69
N ALA A 24 -33.28 22.95 42.36
CA ALA A 24 -34.50 23.48 41.72
C ALA A 24 -34.82 22.66 40.46
N LEU A 25 -35.98 22.00 40.49
CA LEU A 25 -36.63 21.27 39.40
C LEU A 25 -37.26 22.24 38.39
N LEU A 26 -36.98 22.06 37.10
CA LEU A 26 -37.87 22.45 35.99
C LEU A 26 -37.75 21.42 34.85
N PRO A 27 -38.83 20.75 34.43
CA PRO A 27 -38.84 19.89 33.25
C PRO A 27 -39.46 20.62 32.06
N LEU A 28 -38.65 20.97 31.06
CA LEU A 28 -39.17 21.35 29.73
C LEU A 28 -38.35 20.65 28.65
N SER A 29 -38.92 19.53 28.21
CA SER A 29 -38.91 18.95 26.86
C SER A 29 -37.90 19.55 25.88
N GLY A 30 -36.65 19.06 25.93
CA GLY A 30 -35.69 19.20 24.83
C GLY A 30 -35.79 17.97 23.94
N CYS A 31 -36.32 18.14 22.72
CA CYS A 31 -36.38 17.10 21.72
C CYS A 31 -35.01 16.44 21.53
N ALA A 32 -34.93 15.13 21.77
CA ALA A 32 -33.81 14.30 21.37
C ALA A 32 -33.73 14.30 19.84
N ARG A 33 -33.01 15.27 19.28
CA ARG A 33 -32.54 15.20 17.90
C ARG A 33 -31.41 14.19 17.93
N SER A 34 -31.66 13.00 17.38
CA SER A 34 -30.62 12.04 17.06
C SER A 34 -29.71 12.70 16.02
N ASP A 35 -28.70 13.41 16.49
CA ASP A 35 -27.50 13.66 15.74
C ASP A 35 -26.91 12.28 15.48
N LYS A 36 -27.30 11.71 14.33
CA LYS A 36 -26.44 10.77 13.65
C LYS A 36 -25.12 11.53 13.54
N ALA A 37 -24.18 11.18 14.40
CA ALA A 37 -22.78 11.36 14.11
C ALA A 37 -22.57 10.59 12.81
N SER A 38 -22.81 11.29 11.70
CA SER A 38 -22.15 11.00 10.46
C SER A 38 -20.69 10.99 10.85
N LEU A 39 -20.13 9.79 10.95
CA LEU A 39 -18.74 9.58 10.66
C LEU A 39 -18.58 10.11 9.24
N SER A 40 -18.41 11.43 9.14
CA SER A 40 -17.78 12.07 8.01
C SER A 40 -16.36 11.58 8.10
N VAL A 41 -16.15 10.35 7.62
CA VAL A 41 -14.87 9.93 7.08
C VAL A 41 -14.55 11.07 6.13
N LYS A 42 -13.66 11.94 6.58
CA LYS A 42 -13.00 12.88 5.71
C LYS A 42 -12.21 11.95 4.82
N GLU A 43 -12.84 11.51 3.73
CA GLU A 43 -12.17 10.82 2.64
C GLU A 43 -11.01 11.76 2.34
N THR A 44 -9.82 11.34 2.74
CA THR A 44 -8.62 11.98 2.22
C THR A 44 -8.79 11.90 0.73
N PRO A 45 -8.81 13.03 0.00
CA PRO A 45 -8.90 12.98 -1.44
C PRO A 45 -7.84 11.97 -1.92
N PRO A 46 -8.17 11.11 -2.90
CA PRO A 46 -7.18 10.23 -3.50
C PRO A 46 -5.93 11.06 -3.74
N PRO A 47 -4.72 10.58 -3.34
CA PRO A 47 -3.50 11.35 -3.50
C PRO A 47 -3.49 11.87 -4.93
N GLU A 48 -3.58 13.19 -5.04
CA GLU A 48 -3.73 13.88 -6.30
C GLU A 48 -2.59 13.38 -7.18
N LEU A 49 -2.96 12.67 -8.26
CA LEU A 49 -2.10 11.93 -9.16
C LEU A 49 -1.16 12.88 -9.89
N LEU A 50 -0.19 13.42 -9.16
CA LEU A 50 0.78 14.36 -9.65
C LEU A 50 2.03 13.60 -10.07
N GLY A 51 2.24 13.54 -11.39
CA GLY A 51 3.61 13.46 -11.93
C GLY A 51 4.00 12.23 -12.74
N ALA A 52 3.09 11.52 -13.40
CA ALA A 52 3.48 10.63 -14.50
C ALA A 52 2.84 11.13 -15.79
N LYS A 53 3.60 11.84 -16.63
CA LYS A 53 3.15 12.18 -17.99
C LYS A 53 3.05 10.94 -18.89
N ASP A 54 3.52 9.78 -18.42
CA ASP A 54 3.72 8.58 -19.26
C ASP A 54 3.00 7.32 -18.77
N ILE A 55 2.32 7.34 -17.61
CA ILE A 55 1.50 6.21 -17.16
C ILE A 55 0.06 6.49 -17.57
N ASP A 56 -0.44 5.74 -18.56
CA ASP A 56 -1.86 5.76 -18.93
C ASP A 56 -2.71 5.60 -17.65
N PRO A 57 -3.53 6.59 -17.27
CA PRO A 57 -4.35 6.51 -16.07
C PRO A 57 -5.27 5.28 -16.06
N ALA A 58 -5.67 4.79 -17.23
CA ALA A 58 -6.43 3.54 -17.36
C ALA A 58 -5.57 2.31 -16.99
N MET A 59 -4.26 2.34 -17.24
CA MET A 59 -3.32 1.29 -16.83
C MET A 59 -3.19 1.20 -15.32
N ARG A 60 -2.95 2.35 -14.69
CA ARG A 60 -2.89 2.48 -13.23
C ARG A 60 -4.19 1.96 -12.61
N GLU A 61 -5.33 2.44 -13.09
CA GLU A 61 -6.64 2.03 -12.60
C GLU A 61 -6.90 0.53 -12.79
N ARG A 62 -6.51 -0.09 -13.91
CA ARG A 62 -6.80 -1.51 -14.16
C ARG A 62 -5.91 -2.47 -13.36
N ILE A 63 -4.66 -2.10 -13.11
CA ILE A 63 -3.75 -2.84 -12.21
C ILE A 63 -4.20 -2.69 -10.75
N LEU A 64 -4.60 -1.48 -10.35
CA LEU A 64 -4.99 -1.16 -8.98
C LEU A 64 -6.40 -1.65 -8.62
N ARG A 65 -7.34 -1.74 -9.57
CA ARG A 65 -8.70 -2.24 -9.32
C ARG A 65 -8.75 -3.72 -8.90
N ASN A 66 -7.71 -4.50 -9.19
CA ASN A 66 -7.56 -5.86 -8.69
C ASN A 66 -6.88 -5.94 -7.31
N VAL A 67 -6.59 -4.79 -6.68
CA VAL A 67 -5.95 -4.70 -5.37
C VAL A 67 -6.95 -4.12 -4.37
N GLY A 68 -7.52 -5.00 -3.56
CA GLY A 68 -8.27 -4.60 -2.37
C GLY A 68 -7.40 -3.79 -1.40
N GLN A 69 -8.02 -2.74 -0.85
CA GLN A 69 -7.62 -1.91 0.30
C GLN A 69 -6.10 -1.74 0.50
N TYR A 70 -5.58 -0.58 0.11
CA TYR A 70 -4.23 -0.16 0.51
C TYR A 70 -4.16 -0.17 2.03
N ALA A 71 -3.38 -1.10 2.57
CA ALA A 71 -3.06 -1.08 3.98
C ALA A 71 -2.09 0.07 4.26
N ASP A 72 -2.14 0.58 5.48
CA ASP A 72 -1.24 1.63 5.93
C ASP A 72 0.23 1.23 5.68
N GLU A 73 0.92 2.03 4.87
CA GLU A 73 2.31 1.80 4.46
C GLU A 73 3.24 1.66 5.67
N ARG A 74 3.00 2.44 6.73
CA ARG A 74 3.79 2.38 7.96
C ARG A 74 3.62 1.03 8.65
N THR A 75 2.39 0.56 8.79
CA THR A 75 2.06 -0.76 9.35
C THR A 75 2.76 -1.88 8.58
N LEU A 76 2.71 -1.84 7.24
CA LEU A 76 3.38 -2.80 6.37
C LEU A 76 4.90 -2.82 6.53
N ARG A 77 5.53 -1.64 6.68
CA ARG A 77 6.97 -1.56 6.94
C ARG A 77 7.33 -2.16 8.30
N ILE A 78 6.53 -1.92 9.34
CA ILE A 78 6.75 -2.54 10.66
C ILE A 78 6.62 -4.06 10.56
N GLU A 79 5.63 -4.56 9.82
CA GLU A 79 5.45 -5.99 9.58
C GLU A 79 6.70 -6.61 8.92
N LEU A 80 7.26 -5.97 7.90
CA LEU A 80 8.50 -6.40 7.26
C LEU A 80 9.75 -6.26 8.14
N GLN A 81 9.81 -5.27 9.03
CA GLN A 81 10.90 -5.18 10.02
C GLN A 81 10.87 -6.36 10.98
N ASN A 82 9.67 -6.75 11.44
CA ASN A 82 9.49 -7.89 12.34
C ASN A 82 9.65 -9.23 11.61
N GLN A 83 9.31 -9.28 10.31
CA GLN A 83 9.36 -10.49 9.48
C GLN A 83 9.95 -10.17 8.09
N PRO A 84 11.30 -10.08 7.96
CA PRO A 84 11.95 -9.64 6.72
C PRO A 84 11.67 -10.50 5.48
N GLY A 85 11.23 -11.75 5.66
CA GLY A 85 10.86 -12.68 4.57
C GLY A 85 9.36 -12.73 4.27
N ASN A 86 8.54 -11.85 4.86
CA ASN A 86 7.08 -11.88 4.67
C ASN A 86 6.70 -11.36 3.27
N VAL A 87 6.55 -12.30 2.34
CA VAL A 87 6.18 -12.04 0.94
C VAL A 87 4.82 -11.34 0.82
N ASP A 88 3.87 -11.65 1.68
CA ASP A 88 2.54 -11.03 1.65
C ASP A 88 2.58 -9.54 2.00
N ALA A 89 3.30 -9.19 3.07
CA ALA A 89 3.54 -7.81 3.47
C ALA A 89 4.31 -7.04 2.38
N ALA A 90 5.33 -7.65 1.79
CA ALA A 90 6.10 -7.06 0.70
C ALA A 90 5.20 -6.74 -0.50
N ILE A 91 4.38 -7.69 -0.96
CA ILE A 91 3.47 -7.48 -2.10
C ILE A 91 2.44 -6.39 -1.80
N ARG A 92 1.87 -6.37 -0.59
CA ARG A 92 0.90 -5.32 -0.18
C ARG A 92 1.55 -3.94 -0.16
N LEU A 93 2.79 -3.83 0.34
CA LEU A 93 3.54 -2.58 0.34
C LEU A 93 3.92 -2.14 -1.07
N THR A 94 4.40 -3.05 -1.93
CA THR A 94 4.63 -2.77 -3.36
C THR A 94 3.40 -2.16 -4.00
N LYS A 95 2.22 -2.75 -3.80
CA LYS A 95 0.96 -2.23 -4.36
C LYS A 95 0.61 -0.84 -3.84
N ALA A 96 0.77 -0.59 -2.54
CA ALA A 96 0.57 0.74 -1.94
C ALA A 96 1.53 1.79 -2.51
N LEU A 97 2.80 1.43 -2.73
CA LEU A 97 3.81 2.30 -3.32
C LEU A 97 3.52 2.59 -4.80
N LEU A 98 3.07 1.60 -5.56
CA LEU A 98 2.68 1.79 -6.97
C LEU A 98 1.47 2.72 -7.11
N ALA A 99 0.48 2.61 -6.22
CA ALA A 99 -0.66 3.53 -6.18
C ALA A 99 -0.23 4.98 -5.96
N GLN A 100 0.82 5.18 -5.16
CA GLN A 100 1.46 6.48 -4.90
C GLN A 100 2.50 6.89 -5.97
N ASN A 101 2.59 6.16 -7.09
CA ASN A 101 3.55 6.42 -8.16
C ASN A 101 5.03 6.31 -7.73
N ARG A 102 5.36 5.36 -6.83
CA ARG A 102 6.71 5.13 -6.30
C ARG A 102 7.28 3.75 -6.72
N PRO A 103 7.43 3.46 -8.03
CA PRO A 103 7.83 2.13 -8.51
C PRO A 103 9.25 1.72 -8.07
N HIS A 104 10.21 2.64 -8.04
CA HIS A 104 11.57 2.34 -7.59
C HIS A 104 11.64 1.89 -6.12
N GLU A 105 10.82 2.46 -5.24
CA GLU A 105 10.72 1.99 -3.85
C GLU A 105 10.00 0.64 -3.77
N ALA A 106 9.02 0.42 -4.63
CA ALA A 106 8.32 -0.86 -4.73
C ALA A 106 9.28 -2.00 -5.11
N LEU A 107 10.25 -1.75 -6.01
CA LEU A 107 11.32 -2.70 -6.33
C LEU A 107 12.22 -3.00 -5.13
N LYS A 108 12.66 -1.97 -4.38
CA LYS A 108 13.50 -2.17 -3.17
C LYS A 108 12.82 -3.07 -2.14
N VAL A 109 11.51 -2.93 -1.97
CA VAL A 109 10.71 -3.79 -1.08
C VAL A 109 10.67 -5.23 -1.57
N LEU A 110 10.55 -5.46 -2.89
CA LEU A 110 10.59 -6.81 -3.45
C LEU A 110 11.99 -7.41 -3.35
N ASP A 111 13.03 -6.61 -3.54
CA ASP A 111 14.42 -7.04 -3.44
C ASP A 111 14.79 -7.50 -2.02
N SER A 112 14.16 -6.94 -0.98
CA SER A 112 14.41 -7.37 0.40
C SER A 112 13.92 -8.79 0.70
N VAL A 113 12.93 -9.30 -0.04
CA VAL A 113 12.41 -10.66 0.12
C VAL A 113 13.00 -11.66 -0.88
N LEU A 114 13.74 -11.21 -1.90
CA LEU A 114 14.38 -12.10 -2.89
C LEU A 114 15.32 -13.17 -2.32
N PRO A 115 16.08 -12.95 -1.22
CA PRO A 115 16.93 -13.99 -0.66
C PRO A 115 16.19 -15.28 -0.31
N THR A 116 14.92 -15.17 0.11
CA THR A 116 14.08 -16.32 0.48
C THR A 116 12.99 -16.63 -0.55
N ALA A 117 12.68 -15.71 -1.46
CA ALA A 117 11.55 -15.82 -2.38
C ALA A 117 11.91 -15.63 -3.87
N ARG A 118 13.18 -15.85 -4.25
CA ARG A 118 13.68 -15.66 -5.64
C ARG A 118 12.81 -16.30 -6.74
N ASN A 119 12.28 -17.49 -6.48
CA ASN A 119 11.46 -18.25 -7.42
C ASN A 119 9.97 -18.25 -7.05
N ASN A 120 9.54 -17.39 -6.12
CA ASN A 120 8.15 -17.30 -5.73
C ASN A 120 7.33 -16.65 -6.87
N PRO A 121 6.34 -17.32 -7.46
CA PRO A 121 5.57 -16.80 -8.60
C PRO A 121 4.89 -15.47 -8.30
N ARG A 122 4.47 -15.25 -7.05
CA ARG A 122 3.81 -14.00 -6.63
C ARG A 122 4.79 -12.83 -6.57
N VAL A 123 6.05 -13.07 -6.17
CA VAL A 123 7.12 -12.06 -6.18
C VAL A 123 7.54 -11.74 -7.61
N LEU A 124 7.71 -12.77 -8.45
CA LEU A 124 8.01 -12.59 -9.88
C LEU A 124 6.92 -11.78 -10.59
N ASN A 125 5.65 -12.11 -10.34
CA ASN A 125 4.50 -11.34 -10.83
C ASN A 125 4.52 -9.89 -10.36
N ALA A 126 4.73 -9.65 -9.06
CA ALA A 126 4.77 -8.31 -8.51
C ALA A 126 5.89 -7.47 -9.15
N ARG A 127 7.09 -8.04 -9.33
CA ARG A 127 8.19 -7.37 -10.02
C ARG A 127 7.84 -7.06 -11.48
N GLY A 128 7.23 -8.02 -12.19
CA GLY A 128 6.76 -7.82 -13.56
C GLY A 128 5.81 -6.62 -13.69
N VAL A 129 4.85 -6.51 -12.76
CA VAL A 129 3.93 -5.37 -12.72
C VAL A 129 4.66 -4.04 -12.52
N VAL A 130 5.69 -4.00 -11.66
CA VAL A 130 6.49 -2.77 -11.48
C VAL A 130 7.21 -2.41 -12.78
N PHE A 131 7.82 -3.37 -13.48
CA PHE A 131 8.52 -3.12 -14.74
C PHE A 131 7.58 -2.68 -15.87
N ASP A 132 6.36 -3.22 -15.94
CA ASP A 132 5.35 -2.73 -16.89
C ASP A 132 4.98 -1.27 -16.62
N ILE A 133 4.86 -0.88 -15.35
CA ILE A 133 4.58 0.51 -14.95
C ILE A 133 5.75 1.44 -15.32
N GLU A 134 6.99 0.94 -15.25
CA GLU A 134 8.19 1.66 -15.68
C GLU A 134 8.41 1.63 -17.21
N GLY A 135 7.51 1.00 -17.98
CA GLY A 135 7.62 0.88 -19.45
C GLY A 135 8.63 -0.16 -19.94
N GLN A 136 9.22 -0.95 -19.03
CA GLN A 136 10.19 -2.00 -19.32
C GLN A 136 9.47 -3.33 -19.61
N HIS A 137 8.66 -3.35 -20.67
CA HIS A 137 7.74 -4.44 -20.98
C HIS A 137 8.45 -5.77 -21.24
N GLU A 138 9.62 -5.75 -21.90
CA GLU A 138 10.39 -6.97 -22.20
C GLU A 138 10.88 -7.66 -20.91
N VAL A 139 11.28 -6.85 -19.91
CA VAL A 139 11.69 -7.36 -18.60
C VAL A 139 10.50 -7.97 -17.86
N ALA A 140 9.35 -7.30 -17.89
CA ALA A 140 8.11 -7.79 -17.29
C ALA A 140 7.68 -9.14 -17.90
N GLN A 141 7.69 -9.26 -19.22
CA GLN A 141 7.38 -10.50 -19.94
C GLN A 141 8.29 -11.66 -19.52
N GLY A 142 9.59 -11.41 -19.37
CA GLY A 142 10.54 -12.41 -18.87
C GLY A 142 10.17 -12.93 -17.48
N LEU A 143 9.76 -12.04 -16.58
CA LEU A 143 9.35 -12.39 -15.22
C LEU A 143 8.02 -13.16 -15.17
N TYR A 144 7.02 -12.78 -15.96
CA TYR A 144 5.76 -13.52 -16.04
C TYR A 144 5.98 -14.92 -16.62
N ASN A 145 6.78 -15.05 -17.68
CA ASN A 145 7.16 -16.35 -18.23
C ASN A 145 7.91 -17.21 -17.20
N GLN A 146 8.79 -16.61 -16.39
CA GLN A 146 9.45 -17.33 -15.30
C GLN A 146 8.45 -17.80 -14.25
N ALA A 147 7.48 -16.96 -13.85
CA ALA A 147 6.43 -17.34 -12.91
C ALA A 147 5.54 -18.47 -13.44
N LEU A 148 5.19 -18.43 -14.73
CA LEU A 148 4.40 -19.46 -15.41
C LEU A 148 5.11 -20.82 -15.50
N LYS A 149 6.45 -20.87 -15.42
CA LYS A 149 7.17 -22.16 -15.31
C LYS A 149 6.86 -22.88 -14.00
N PHE A 150 6.50 -22.16 -12.95
CA PHE A 150 6.15 -22.72 -11.65
C PHE A 150 4.64 -22.91 -11.47
N GLU A 151 3.84 -22.01 -12.04
CA GLU A 151 2.37 -22.10 -12.03
C GLU A 151 1.79 -21.97 -13.46
N PRO A 152 1.86 -23.04 -14.28
CA PRO A 152 1.46 -22.97 -15.69
C PRO A 152 0.00 -22.56 -15.89
N ASP A 153 -0.88 -22.97 -14.99
CA ASP A 153 -2.33 -22.76 -15.10
C ASP A 153 -2.82 -21.48 -14.40
N ASN A 154 -1.90 -20.63 -13.94
CA ASN A 154 -2.28 -19.37 -13.30
C ASN A 154 -2.76 -18.35 -14.34
N GLN A 155 -4.08 -18.20 -14.43
CA GLN A 155 -4.73 -17.27 -15.36
C GLN A 155 -4.33 -15.81 -15.15
N MET A 156 -4.06 -15.39 -13.91
CA MET A 156 -3.63 -14.02 -13.61
C MET A 156 -2.26 -13.73 -14.26
N LEU A 157 -1.31 -14.68 -14.18
CA LEU A 157 0.00 -14.53 -14.81
C LEU A 157 -0.12 -14.44 -16.33
N ARG A 158 -0.97 -15.26 -16.95
CA ARG A 158 -1.24 -15.21 -18.40
C ARG A 158 -1.83 -13.87 -18.81
N ASN A 159 -2.83 -13.40 -18.07
CA ASN A 159 -3.46 -12.09 -18.33
C ASN A 159 -2.46 -10.93 -18.22
N ASN A 160 -1.54 -10.98 -17.25
CA ASN A 160 -0.50 -9.96 -17.09
C ASN A 160 0.52 -10.01 -18.23
N LEU A 161 0.92 -11.22 -18.66
CA LEU A 161 1.79 -11.40 -19.82
C LEU A 161 1.15 -10.86 -21.10
N ASP A 162 -0.11 -11.20 -21.37
CA ASP A 162 -0.85 -10.74 -22.55
C ASP A 162 -0.97 -9.20 -22.58
N LEU A 163 -1.23 -8.60 -21.41
CA LEU A 163 -1.26 -7.15 -21.27
C LEU A 163 0.11 -6.53 -21.58
N SER A 164 1.19 -7.08 -21.03
CA SER A 164 2.56 -6.61 -21.24
C SER A 164 2.99 -6.71 -22.71
N LEU A 165 2.64 -7.81 -23.39
CA LEU A 165 2.87 -7.99 -24.84
C LEU A 165 2.15 -6.92 -25.67
N ALA A 166 0.89 -6.63 -25.33
CA ALA A 166 0.12 -5.59 -26.01
C ALA A 166 0.71 -4.18 -25.79
N LEU A 167 1.38 -3.94 -24.66
CA LEU A 167 2.04 -2.66 -24.37
C LEU A 167 3.35 -2.49 -25.13
N GLY A 168 4.23 -3.49 -25.13
CA GLY A 168 5.47 -3.48 -25.90
C GLY A 168 5.24 -3.21 -27.39
N GLY A 169 4.23 -3.87 -27.98
CA GLY A 169 3.86 -3.65 -29.39
C GLY A 169 3.35 -2.23 -29.70
N LYS A 170 2.72 -1.54 -28.75
CA LYS A 170 2.30 -0.12 -28.93
C LYS A 170 3.49 0.84 -28.87
N SER A 171 4.46 0.56 -28.00
CA SER A 171 5.68 1.36 -27.87
C SER A 171 6.51 1.31 -29.16
N GLU A 172 6.70 0.11 -29.72
CA GLU A 172 7.44 -0.10 -30.97
C GLU A 172 6.76 0.55 -32.20
N ARG A 173 5.42 0.54 -32.25
CA ARG A 173 4.69 1.25 -33.32
C ARG A 173 4.84 2.76 -33.23
N ARG A 174 4.92 3.33 -32.03
CA ARG A 174 5.14 4.77 -31.84
C ARG A 174 6.56 5.17 -32.22
N SER A 175 7.58 4.40 -31.83
CA SER A 175 8.98 4.67 -32.20
C SER A 175 9.20 4.62 -33.71
N SER A 176 8.61 3.64 -34.39
CA SER A 176 8.70 3.48 -35.86
C SER A 176 7.87 4.51 -36.66
N SER A 177 6.71 4.93 -36.17
CA SER A 177 5.92 6.00 -36.81
C SER A 177 6.53 7.39 -36.62
N GLY A 178 7.25 7.64 -35.52
CA GLY A 178 7.91 8.92 -35.24
C GLY A 178 9.18 9.17 -36.05
N SER A 179 9.89 8.10 -36.44
CA SER A 179 11.10 8.19 -37.29
C SER A 179 10.78 8.43 -38.77
N THR A 180 9.59 8.07 -39.24
CA THR A 180 9.20 8.19 -40.66
C THR A 180 8.82 9.63 -41.05
N SER A 181 8.35 10.46 -40.11
CA SER A 181 7.95 11.87 -40.37
C SER A 181 9.10 12.87 -40.54
N ALA A 182 10.36 12.45 -40.29
CA ALA A 182 11.53 13.32 -40.44
C ALA A 182 12.18 13.24 -41.84
N GLN A 183 11.80 12.28 -42.68
CA GLN A 183 12.51 11.98 -43.93
C GLN A 183 11.82 12.49 -45.21
N SER A 184 10.69 13.20 -45.11
CA SER A 184 9.90 13.66 -46.28
C SER A 184 9.93 15.18 -46.50
N ARG A 185 10.99 15.87 -46.07
CA ARG A 185 11.24 17.29 -46.40
C ARG A 185 12.68 17.47 -46.89
N SER A 186 12.90 17.20 -48.17
CA SER A 186 14.01 17.75 -48.97
C SER A 186 13.61 17.70 -50.44
#